data_AF-A0A0B0S7Z0-F1
#
_entry.id   AF-A0A0B0S7Z0-F1
#
_cell.length_a   1.000
_cell.length_b   1.000
_cell.length_c   1.000
_cell.angle_alpha   90.00
_cell.angle_beta   90.00
_cell.angle_gamma   90.00
#
_symmetry.space_group_name_H-M   'P 1'
#
loop_
_entity.id
_entity.type
_entity.pdbx_description
1 polymer ?
#
loop_
_entity_poly.entity_id
_entity_poly.type
_entity_poly.pdbx_seq_one_letter_code
_entity_poly.pdbx_strand_id
1 'polypeptide(L)'
;MPVWVLLHALLGLFLLVAVPALALVGLWGFFRPLPSRFYATLRGVAWVAILQVALGFALFLAGFRPKEGLHLLYGLLLAAGLHYLGGLEPGGWFYRGLKDPPKRPEVFVALGLLFAVGLVVRVYVTGR
;
A
#
# COMPACT_ATOMS: atom_id res chain seq x y z
N MET A 1 -19.26 16.29 10.26
CA MET A 1 -17.79 16.08 10.23
C MET A 1 -17.23 16.75 8.98
N PRO A 2 -16.02 17.34 9.00
CA PRO A 2 -15.43 17.91 7.79
C PRO A 2 -15.37 16.84 6.69
N VAL A 3 -15.78 17.16 5.46
CA VAL A 3 -15.81 16.21 4.32
C VAL A 3 -14.47 15.47 4.15
N TRP A 4 -13.36 16.18 4.40
CA TRP A 4 -12.00 15.64 4.37
C TRP A 4 -11.74 14.53 5.39
N VAL A 5 -12.34 14.62 6.58
CA VAL A 5 -12.22 13.57 7.61
C VAL A 5 -12.98 12.32 7.19
N LEU A 6 -14.19 12.49 6.61
CA LEU A 6 -14.96 11.37 6.08
C LEU A 6 -14.22 10.69 4.93
N LEU A 7 -13.67 11.46 3.99
CA LEU A 7 -12.89 10.93 2.89
C LEU A 7 -11.68 10.12 3.40
N HIS A 8 -10.90 10.67 4.35
CA HIS A 8 -9.78 9.96 4.95
C HIS A 8 -10.21 8.65 5.64
N ALA A 9 -11.37 8.63 6.30
CA ALA A 9 -11.89 7.41 6.90
C ALA A 9 -12.29 6.36 5.86
N LEU A 10 -12.95 6.78 4.77
CA LEU A 10 -13.38 5.88 3.69
C LEU A 10 -12.21 5.28 2.92
N LEU A 11 -11.18 6.09 2.62
CA LEU A 11 -9.95 5.62 1.99
C LEU A 11 -9.20 4.64 2.91
N GLY A 12 -9.14 4.93 4.20
CA GLY A 12 -8.59 4.00 5.20
C GLY A 12 -9.34 2.67 5.24
N LEU A 13 -10.67 2.71 5.24
CA LEU A 13 -11.51 1.50 5.19
C LEU A 13 -11.29 0.72 3.89
N PHE A 14 -11.19 1.40 2.75
CA PHE A 14 -10.89 0.76 1.48
C PHE A 14 -9.53 0.04 1.54
N LEU A 15 -8.48 0.69 2.06
CA LEU A 15 -7.15 0.09 2.19
C LEU A 15 -7.15 -1.11 3.15
N LEU A 16 -7.92 -1.03 4.24
CA LEU A 16 -8.08 -2.13 5.19
C LEU A 16 -8.62 -3.41 4.52
N VAL A 17 -9.46 -3.29 3.49
CA VAL A 17 -10.01 -4.45 2.77
C VAL A 17 -9.16 -4.81 1.55
N ALA A 18 -8.76 -3.80 0.77
CA ALA A 18 -8.07 -4.00 -0.50
C ALA A 18 -6.67 -4.61 -0.33
N VAL A 19 -5.92 -4.20 0.69
CA VAL A 19 -4.55 -4.72 0.92
C VAL A 19 -4.57 -6.21 1.29
N PRO A 20 -5.38 -6.70 2.26
CA PRO A 20 -5.52 -8.13 2.50
C PRO A 20 -6.03 -8.91 1.28
N ALA A 21 -6.99 -8.38 0.54
CA ALA A 21 -7.49 -9.04 -0.68
C ALA A 21 -6.38 -9.20 -1.74
N LEU A 22 -5.59 -8.14 -1.96
CA LEU A 22 -4.42 -8.21 -2.84
C LEU A 22 -3.37 -9.18 -2.31
N ALA A 23 -3.14 -9.24 -1.00
CA ALA A 23 -2.20 -10.19 -0.41
C ALA A 23 -2.63 -11.64 -0.66
N LEU A 24 -3.91 -11.98 -0.43
CA LEU A 24 -4.45 -13.32 -0.69
C LEU A 24 -4.25 -13.74 -2.15
N VAL A 25 -4.49 -12.83 -3.10
CA VAL A 25 -4.24 -13.09 -4.53
C VAL A 25 -2.74 -13.10 -4.84
N GLY A 26 -1.96 -12.25 -4.18
CA GLY A 26 -0.50 -12.13 -4.35
C GLY A 26 0.26 -13.38 -3.89
N LEU A 27 -0.27 -14.15 -2.94
CA LEU A 27 0.32 -15.44 -2.50
C LEU A 27 0.48 -16.45 -3.65
N TRP A 28 -0.35 -16.37 -4.69
CA TRP A 28 -0.17 -17.19 -5.89
C TRP A 28 1.17 -16.93 -6.58
N GLY A 29 1.80 -15.77 -6.35
CA GLY A 29 3.13 -15.40 -6.82
C GLY A 29 4.23 -16.36 -6.38
N PHE A 30 4.07 -17.07 -5.25
CA PHE A 30 5.03 -18.11 -4.87
C PHE A 30 5.06 -19.27 -5.86
N PHE A 31 3.94 -19.56 -6.51
CA PHE A 31 3.76 -20.75 -7.35
C PHE A 31 3.72 -20.44 -8.85
N ARG A 32 3.28 -19.24 -9.23
CA ARG A 32 3.08 -18.87 -10.64
C ARG A 32 3.26 -17.36 -10.87
N PRO A 33 3.57 -16.93 -12.10
CA PRO A 33 3.58 -15.52 -12.46
C PRO A 33 2.22 -14.85 -12.20
N LEU A 34 2.26 -13.61 -11.73
CA LEU A 34 1.07 -12.79 -11.53
C LEU A 34 0.68 -12.08 -12.84
N PRO A 35 -0.62 -11.98 -13.17
CA PRO A 35 -1.07 -11.35 -14.41
C PRO A 35 -0.88 -9.83 -14.37
N SER A 36 -0.67 -9.18 -15.51
CA SER A 36 -0.54 -7.71 -15.61
C SER A 36 -1.70 -6.94 -14.93
N ARG A 37 -2.93 -7.47 -15.04
CA ARG A 37 -4.11 -6.89 -14.36
C ARG A 37 -3.94 -6.82 -12.84
N PHE A 38 -3.27 -7.79 -12.23
CA PHE A 38 -2.97 -7.76 -10.79
C PHE A 38 -2.08 -6.55 -10.44
N TYR A 39 -1.01 -6.34 -11.21
CA TYR A 39 -0.12 -5.20 -11.02
C TYR A 39 -0.82 -3.86 -11.27
N ALA A 40 -1.71 -3.79 -12.25
CA ALA A 40 -2.55 -2.61 -12.48
C ALA A 40 -3.44 -2.29 -11.27
N THR A 41 -4.13 -3.29 -10.71
CA THR A 41 -4.93 -3.14 -9.49
C THR A 41 -4.07 -2.74 -8.30
N LEU A 42 -2.90 -3.37 -8.11
CA LEU A 42 -1.95 -3.03 -7.05
C LEU A 42 -1.49 -1.57 -7.14
N ARG A 43 -1.17 -1.08 -8.35
CA ARG A 43 -0.85 0.34 -8.57
C ARG A 43 -2.01 1.26 -8.25
N GLY A 44 -3.23 0.88 -8.61
CA GLY A 44 -4.44 1.64 -8.24
C GLY A 44 -4.58 1.76 -6.72
N VAL A 45 -4.42 0.65 -5.99
CA VAL A 45 -4.45 0.66 -4.52
C VAL A 45 -3.28 1.46 -3.92
N ALA A 46 -2.10 1.41 -4.55
CA ALA A 46 -0.96 2.24 -4.14
C ALA A 46 -1.27 3.74 -4.25
N TRP A 47 -1.93 4.18 -5.34
CA TRP A 47 -2.37 5.58 -5.48
C TRP A 47 -3.39 5.98 -4.43
N VAL A 48 -4.31 5.08 -4.06
CA VAL A 48 -5.22 5.31 -2.92
C VAL A 48 -4.46 5.45 -1.60
N ALA A 49 -3.43 4.63 -1.37
CA ALA A 49 -2.57 4.75 -0.19
C ALA A 49 -1.78 6.08 -0.17
N ILE A 50 -1.27 6.52 -1.32
CA ILE A 50 -0.59 7.83 -1.45
C ILE A 50 -1.57 8.97 -1.12
N LEU A 51 -2.79 8.93 -1.66
CA LEU A 51 -3.82 9.93 -1.36
C LEU A 51 -4.19 9.92 0.13
N GLN A 52 -4.33 8.74 0.73
CA GLN A 52 -4.60 8.58 2.17
C GLN A 52 -3.51 9.24 3.01
N VAL A 53 -2.24 9.03 2.67
CA VAL A 53 -1.10 9.63 3.38
C VAL A 53 -1.09 11.15 3.20
N ALA A 54 -1.24 11.65 1.98
CA ALA A 54 -1.27 13.08 1.71
C ALA A 54 -2.38 13.78 2.51
N LEU A 55 -3.56 13.18 2.55
CA LEU A 55 -4.69 13.68 3.33
C LEU A 55 -4.44 13.57 4.85
N GLY A 56 -3.81 12.48 5.30
CA GLY A 56 -3.41 12.31 6.69
C GLY A 56 -2.43 13.38 7.17
N PHE A 57 -1.44 13.74 6.35
CA PHE A 57 -0.54 14.86 6.64
C PHE A 57 -1.27 16.21 6.65
N ALA A 58 -2.15 16.47 5.68
CA ALA A 58 -2.93 17.71 5.64
C ALA A 58 -3.82 17.87 6.89
N LEU A 59 -4.48 16.79 7.32
CA LEU A 59 -5.31 16.77 8.52
C LEU A 59 -4.47 16.93 9.80
N PHE A 60 -3.32 16.27 9.88
CA PHE A 60 -2.38 16.42 11.00
C PHE A 60 -1.91 17.87 11.14
N LEU A 61 -1.52 18.52 10.04
CA LEU A 61 -1.07 19.92 10.03
C LEU A 61 -2.21 20.90 10.38
N ALA A 62 -3.46 20.54 10.07
CA ALA A 62 -4.65 21.31 10.44
C ALA A 62 -5.12 21.05 11.89
N GLY A 63 -4.39 20.26 12.69
CA GLY A 63 -4.72 19.95 14.09
C GLY A 63 -5.81 18.90 14.27
N PHE A 64 -6.23 18.21 13.18
CA PHE A 64 -7.13 17.07 13.23
C PHE A 64 -6.36 15.77 13.43
N ARG A 65 -7.08 14.66 13.67
CA ARG A 65 -6.48 13.32 13.68
C ARG A 65 -5.88 12.98 12.30
N PRO A 66 -4.81 12.15 12.21
CA PRO A 66 -4.17 11.38 13.28
C PRO A 66 -3.39 12.27 14.27
N LYS A 67 -3.29 11.88 15.55
CA LYS A 67 -2.51 12.66 16.57
C LYS A 67 -1.09 12.14 16.75
N GLU A 68 -0.82 10.90 16.33
CA GLU A 68 0.46 10.23 16.53
C GLU A 68 1.25 10.17 15.22
N GLY A 69 2.50 10.63 15.26
CA GLY A 69 3.39 10.59 14.09
C GLY A 69 3.68 9.17 13.57
N LEU A 70 3.55 8.15 14.43
CA LEU A 70 3.71 6.74 14.02
C LEU A 70 2.66 6.32 12.98
N HIS A 71 1.44 6.87 13.04
CA HIS A 71 0.40 6.59 12.06
C HIS A 71 0.81 7.09 10.66
N LEU A 72 1.44 8.28 10.61
CA LEU A 72 1.96 8.85 9.36
C LEU A 72 3.12 8.01 8.82
N LEU A 73 4.02 7.54 9.68
CA LEU A 73 5.11 6.66 9.29
C LEU A 73 4.60 5.34 8.68
N TYR A 74 3.66 4.67 9.34
CA TYR A 74 3.09 3.42 8.81
C TYR A 74 2.36 3.64 7.49
N GLY A 75 1.59 4.73 7.38
CA GLY A 75 0.94 5.13 6.14
C GLY A 75 1.96 5.34 5.01
N LEU A 76 3.04 6.07 5.29
CA LEU A 76 4.10 6.36 4.32
C LEU A 76 4.80 5.07 3.85
N LEU A 77 5.15 4.18 4.79
CA LEU A 77 5.74 2.88 4.47
C LEU A 77 4.80 2.01 3.62
N LEU A 78 3.49 2.03 3.93
CA LEU A 78 2.49 1.31 3.15
C LEU A 78 2.39 1.88 1.73
N ALA A 79 2.24 3.20 1.59
CA ALA A 79 2.12 3.87 0.29
C ALA A 79 3.36 3.64 -0.58
N ALA A 80 4.55 3.84 -0.02
CA ALA A 80 5.81 3.58 -0.71
C ALA A 80 5.93 2.10 -1.09
N GLY A 81 5.70 1.19 -0.13
CA GLY A 81 5.76 -0.25 -0.35
C GLY A 81 4.85 -0.69 -1.51
N LEU A 82 3.56 -0.37 -1.45
CA LEU A 82 2.62 -0.72 -2.52
C LEU A 82 3.01 -0.11 -3.87
N HIS A 83 3.52 1.12 -3.90
CA HIS A 83 3.95 1.78 -5.14
C HIS A 83 5.13 1.05 -5.80
N TYR A 84 6.15 0.70 -5.02
CA TYR A 84 7.31 -0.07 -5.51
C TYR A 84 6.92 -1.50 -5.92
N LEU A 85 6.07 -2.19 -5.13
CA LEU A 85 5.58 -3.52 -5.48
C LEU A 85 4.77 -3.50 -6.79
N GLY A 86 3.95 -2.48 -7.00
CA GLY A 86 3.23 -2.27 -8.27
C GLY A 86 4.14 -1.93 -9.44
N GLY A 87 5.34 -1.39 -9.18
CA GLY A 87 6.39 -1.13 -10.16
C GLY A 87 7.25 -2.33 -10.53
N LEU A 88 7.20 -3.42 -9.76
CA LEU A 88 7.93 -4.67 -10.01
C LEU A 88 7.33 -5.52 -11.14
N GLU A 89 6.22 -5.08 -11.76
CA GLU A 89 5.72 -5.71 -12.99
C GLU A 89 6.87 -5.87 -13.99
N PRO A 90 7.06 -7.04 -14.63
CA PRO A 90 8.07 -7.19 -15.66
C PRO A 90 7.94 -6.10 -16.75
N GLY A 91 9.00 -5.33 -16.96
CA GLY A 91 8.99 -4.17 -17.86
C GLY A 91 8.41 -2.87 -17.27
N GLY A 92 7.93 -2.90 -16.03
CA GLY A 92 7.48 -1.75 -15.25
C GLY A 92 8.59 -0.76 -14.94
N TRP A 93 8.23 0.42 -14.42
CA TRP A 93 9.18 1.50 -14.16
C TRP A 93 10.25 1.09 -13.14
N PHE A 94 9.85 0.47 -12.02
CA PHE A 94 10.78 0.09 -10.97
C PHE A 94 11.61 -1.11 -11.41
N TYR A 95 10.96 -2.12 -12.01
CA TYR A 95 11.63 -3.27 -12.59
C TYR A 95 12.77 -2.87 -13.56
N ARG A 96 12.51 -1.90 -14.46
CA ARG A 96 13.52 -1.40 -15.41
C ARG A 96 14.60 -0.52 -14.77
N GLY A 97 14.30 0.10 -13.62
CA GLY A 97 15.26 0.91 -12.87
C GLY A 97 16.24 0.10 -12.03
N LEU A 98 15.97 -1.19 -11.81
CA LEU A 98 16.88 -2.08 -11.09
C LEU A 98 18.07 -2.46 -11.97
N LYS A 99 19.29 -2.37 -11.40
CA LYS A 99 20.51 -2.85 -12.05
C LYS A 99 20.40 -4.34 -12.40
N ASP A 100 19.92 -5.13 -11.44
CA ASP A 100 19.75 -6.59 -11.54
C ASP A 100 18.29 -6.94 -11.15
N PRO A 101 17.32 -6.85 -12.08
CA PRO A 101 15.93 -7.12 -11.77
C PRO A 101 15.72 -8.60 -11.40
N PRO A 102 14.84 -8.91 -10.43
CA PRO A 102 14.61 -10.27 -10.00
C PRO A 102 13.99 -11.09 -11.13
N LYS A 103 14.47 -12.33 -11.32
CA LYS A 103 13.88 -13.28 -12.28
C LYS A 103 12.42 -13.63 -11.96
N ARG A 104 12.06 -13.55 -10.67
CA ARG A 104 10.73 -13.86 -10.11
C ARG A 104 10.23 -12.69 -9.25
N PRO A 105 9.84 -11.54 -9.86
CA PRO A 105 9.35 -10.39 -9.10
C PRO A 105 8.13 -10.73 -8.25
N GLU A 106 7.30 -11.68 -8.67
CA GLU A 106 6.08 -12.10 -7.98
C GLU A 106 6.32 -12.63 -6.55
N VAL A 107 7.50 -13.21 -6.27
CA VAL A 107 7.86 -13.67 -4.92
C VAL A 107 8.08 -12.48 -3.98
N PHE A 108 8.76 -11.45 -4.46
CA PHE A 108 8.96 -10.20 -3.72
C PHE A 108 7.65 -9.45 -3.54
N VAL A 109 6.77 -9.49 -4.53
CA VAL A 109 5.41 -8.94 -4.44
C VAL A 109 4.60 -9.66 -3.36
N ALA A 110 4.63 -10.99 -3.31
CA ALA A 110 3.93 -11.77 -2.30
C ALA A 110 4.43 -11.45 -0.87
N LEU A 111 5.76 -11.45 -0.67
CA LEU A 111 6.37 -11.11 0.62
C LEU A 111 6.08 -9.66 1.02
N GLY A 112 6.20 -8.73 0.08
CA GLY A 112 5.92 -7.31 0.31
C GLY A 112 4.45 -7.04 0.66
N LEU A 113 3.51 -7.79 0.08
CA LEU A 113 2.10 -7.69 0.43
C LEU A 113 1.79 -8.27 1.82
N LEU A 114 2.46 -9.34 2.24
CA LEU A 114 2.37 -9.82 3.63
C LEU A 114 2.89 -8.78 4.62
N PHE A 115 4.00 -8.12 4.28
CA PHE A 115 4.50 -6.97 5.05
C PHE A 115 3.48 -5.82 5.10
N ALA A 116 2.87 -5.48 3.95
CA ALA A 116 1.85 -4.43 3.86
C ALA A 116 0.61 -4.75 4.72
N VAL A 117 0.16 -6.00 4.76
CA VAL A 117 -0.90 -6.45 5.69
C VAL A 117 -0.48 -6.22 7.15
N GLY A 118 0.76 -6.56 7.50
CA GLY A 118 1.31 -6.29 8.83
C GLY A 118 1.25 -4.80 9.21
N LEU A 119 1.57 -3.89 8.28
CA LEU A 119 1.45 -2.45 8.49
C LEU A 119 -0.01 -2.02 8.70
N VAL A 120 -0.93 -2.49 7.85
CA VAL A 120 -2.36 -2.19 7.98
C VAL A 120 -2.88 -2.65 9.34
N VAL A 121 -2.62 -3.90 9.73
CA VAL A 121 -3.04 -4.43 11.05
C VAL A 121 -2.44 -3.60 12.17
N ARG A 122 -1.15 -3.26 12.09
CA ARG A 122 -0.47 -2.49 13.14
C ARG A 122 -1.09 -1.10 13.30
N VAL A 123 -1.49 -0.44 12.22
CA VAL A 123 -2.18 0.86 12.28
C VAL A 123 -3.45 0.79 13.14
N TYR A 124 -4.24 -0.29 13.04
CA TYR A 124 -5.48 -0.45 13.81
C TYR A 124 -5.25 -0.94 15.24
N VAL A 125 -4.20 -1.72 15.48
CA VAL A 125 -3.89 -2.23 16.83
C VAL A 125 -3.14 -1.19 17.66
N THR A 126 -2.28 -0.38 17.04
CA THR A 126 -1.41 0.58 17.74
C THR A 126 -1.87 2.03 17.68
N GLY A 127 -2.75 2.40 16.73
CA GLY A 127 -3.29 3.76 16.66
C GLY A 127 -4.38 4.00 17.71
N ARG A 128 -4.03 4.66 18.81
CA ARG A 128 -4.99 5.20 19.81
C ARG A 128 -5.19 6.71 19.64
#